data_AF-A0A3A4RR42-F1
#
_entry.id   AF-A0A3A4RR42-F1
#
_cell.length_a   1.000
_cell.length_b   1.000
_cell.length_c   1.000
_cell.angle_alpha   90.00
_cell.angle_beta   90.00
_cell.angle_gamma   90.00
#
_symmetry.space_group_name_H-M   'P 1'
#
loop_
_entity.id
_entity.type
_entity.pdbx_description
1 polymer ?
#
loop_
_entity_poly.entity_id
_entity_poly.type
_entity_poly.pdbx_seq_one_letter_code
_entity_poly.pdbx_strand_id
1 'polypeptide(L)'
;MRSDFIKSMGLFWVFAEMVILVYLRQGIDFVQGKKKNYTGLILFSGLVFVLLFLTAFRGEHFFSGYLDFNRKIHLFFYRYAVWHLFCTMWVVLEGSIMFYCLHAYILLKQSLCPKDHPAGSRGTMNPLTRYGVPLLVASSIAFFLFYEYRVFSIMERFGLEPGNLKSIYLFYIKICGMFWFLIEGTVACIGFKTYRLLKTESNGVHGIH
;
A
#
# COMPACT_ATOMS: atom_id res chain seq x y z
N MET A 1 -7.15 9.33 -23.80
CA MET A 1 -6.45 8.23 -23.07
C MET A 1 -7.51 7.26 -22.55
N ARG A 2 -7.43 5.98 -22.90
CA ARG A 2 -8.52 5.00 -22.72
C ARG A 2 -8.68 4.67 -21.22
N SER A 3 -9.89 4.85 -20.66
CA SER A 3 -10.17 4.65 -19.22
C SER A 3 -9.69 3.29 -18.68
N ASP A 4 -9.63 2.29 -19.55
CA ASP A 4 -9.21 0.93 -19.20
C ASP A 4 -7.71 0.84 -18.94
N PHE A 5 -6.89 1.63 -19.63
CA PHE A 5 -5.45 1.66 -19.41
C PHE A 5 -5.11 2.13 -17.99
N ILE A 6 -5.77 3.19 -17.53
CA ILE A 6 -5.56 3.77 -16.19
C ILE A 6 -5.99 2.76 -15.10
N LYS A 7 -7.14 2.11 -15.28
CA LYS A 7 -7.63 1.05 -14.37
C LYS A 7 -6.65 -0.12 -14.28
N SER A 8 -6.17 -0.60 -15.43
CA SER A 8 -5.18 -1.69 -15.49
C SER A 8 -3.86 -1.30 -14.83
N MET A 9 -3.39 -0.07 -15.05
CA MET A 9 -2.16 0.44 -14.44
C MET A 9 -2.28 0.50 -12.92
N GLY A 10 -3.36 1.07 -12.38
CA GLY A 10 -3.59 1.14 -10.94
C GLY A 10 -3.71 -0.24 -10.29
N LEU A 11 -4.39 -1.18 -10.97
CA LEU A 11 -4.50 -2.57 -10.51
C LEU A 11 -3.14 -3.28 -10.51
N PHE A 12 -2.34 -3.09 -11.56
CA PHE A 12 -1.00 -3.66 -11.67
C PHE A 12 -0.07 -3.14 -10.57
N TRP A 13 -0.11 -1.84 -10.27
CA TRP A 13 0.69 -1.25 -9.19
C TRP A 13 0.32 -1.81 -7.83
N VAL A 14 -0.97 -1.80 -7.48
CA VAL A 14 -1.43 -2.36 -6.20
C VAL A 14 -1.06 -3.84 -6.08
N PHE A 15 -1.15 -4.60 -7.17
CA PHE A 15 -0.71 -5.99 -7.20
C PHE A 15 0.80 -6.15 -6.96
N ALA A 16 1.62 -5.35 -7.63
CA ALA A 16 3.07 -5.34 -7.44
C ALA A 16 3.42 -5.07 -5.97
N GLU A 17 2.80 -4.05 -5.34
CA GLU A 17 3.05 -3.73 -3.94
C GLU A 17 2.63 -4.85 -2.98
N MET A 18 1.48 -5.49 -3.23
CA MET A 18 1.05 -6.65 -2.44
C MET A 18 2.05 -7.82 -2.53
N VAL A 19 2.60 -8.06 -3.72
CA VAL A 19 3.62 -9.09 -3.94
C VAL A 19 4.91 -8.72 -3.19
N ILE A 20 5.38 -7.48 -3.32
CA ILE A 20 6.57 -6.98 -2.60
C ILE A 20 6.41 -7.13 -1.10
N LEU A 21 5.25 -6.77 -0.53
CA LEU A 21 4.94 -6.94 0.90
C LEU A 21 5.03 -8.41 1.34
N VAL A 22 4.50 -9.34 0.55
CA VAL A 22 4.58 -10.77 0.86
C VAL A 22 6.05 -11.23 0.88
N TYR A 23 6.84 -10.84 -0.13
CA TYR A 23 8.27 -11.20 -0.20
C TYR A 23 9.10 -10.56 0.93
N LEU A 24 8.88 -9.28 1.24
CA LEU A 24 9.57 -8.60 2.35
C LEU A 24 9.30 -9.30 3.68
N ARG A 25 8.04 -9.66 3.92
CA ARG A 25 7.65 -10.37 5.13
C ARG A 25 8.28 -11.77 5.19
N GLN A 26 8.30 -12.49 4.06
CA GLN A 26 9.00 -13.76 3.97
C GLN A 26 10.49 -13.62 4.27
N GLY A 27 11.15 -12.58 3.74
CA GLY A 27 12.55 -12.27 4.00
C GLY A 27 12.83 -11.98 5.48
N ILE A 28 11.98 -11.21 6.14
CA ILE A 28 12.11 -10.92 7.58
C ILE A 28 11.97 -12.20 8.43
N ASP A 29 10.94 -13.01 8.17
CA ASP A 29 10.71 -14.24 8.91
C ASP A 29 11.83 -15.27 8.63
N PHE A 30 12.42 -15.29 7.42
CA PHE A 30 13.61 -16.08 7.08
C PHE A 30 14.83 -15.65 7.92
N VAL A 31 15.12 -14.35 8.01
CA VAL A 31 16.22 -13.82 8.85
C VAL A 31 15.98 -14.13 10.34
N GLN A 32 14.73 -14.16 10.79
CA GLN A 32 14.38 -14.53 12.16
C GLN A 32 14.38 -16.04 12.41
N GLY A 33 14.64 -16.88 11.41
CA GLY A 33 14.59 -18.35 11.53
C GLY A 33 13.18 -18.90 11.81
N LYS A 34 12.12 -18.12 11.57
CA LYS A 34 10.74 -18.50 11.84
C LYS A 34 10.10 -19.09 10.59
N LYS A 35 9.76 -20.39 10.63
CA LYS A 35 8.97 -21.02 9.59
C LYS A 35 7.49 -20.75 9.84
N LYS A 36 6.93 -19.74 9.18
CA LYS A 36 5.50 -19.40 9.26
C LYS A 36 4.78 -19.71 7.96
N ASN A 37 3.48 -19.98 8.10
CA ASN A 37 2.59 -20.07 6.96
C ASN A 37 2.11 -18.66 6.54
N TYR A 38 2.30 -18.31 5.27
CA TYR A 38 1.87 -17.03 4.68
C TYR A 38 0.53 -17.11 3.95
N THR A 39 -0.11 -18.29 3.92
CA THR A 39 -1.39 -18.49 3.21
C THR A 39 -2.43 -17.44 3.56
N GLY A 40 -2.56 -17.05 4.84
CA GLY A 40 -3.54 -16.03 5.24
C GLY A 40 -3.31 -14.66 4.60
N LEU A 41 -2.05 -14.21 4.50
CA LEU A 41 -1.72 -12.94 3.85
C LEU A 41 -1.93 -13.03 2.33
N ILE A 42 -1.55 -14.15 1.71
CA ILE A 42 -1.75 -14.38 0.28
C ILE A 42 -3.24 -14.41 -0.06
N LEU A 43 -4.06 -15.11 0.73
CA LEU A 43 -5.51 -15.16 0.57
C LEU A 43 -6.13 -13.78 0.75
N PHE A 44 -5.69 -13.01 1.75
CA PHE A 44 -6.16 -11.64 1.96
C PHE A 44 -5.81 -10.74 0.77
N SER A 45 -4.55 -10.73 0.31
CA SER A 45 -4.13 -9.96 -0.85
C SER A 45 -4.90 -10.37 -2.11
N GLY A 46 -5.11 -11.67 -2.31
CA GLY A 46 -5.92 -12.19 -3.42
C GLY A 46 -7.37 -11.72 -3.36
N LEU A 47 -7.99 -11.74 -2.17
CA LEU A 47 -9.35 -11.24 -1.97
C LEU A 47 -9.43 -9.74 -2.27
N VAL A 48 -8.53 -8.93 -1.73
CA VAL A 48 -8.51 -7.48 -1.98
C VAL A 48 -8.30 -7.19 -3.47
N PHE A 49 -7.38 -7.91 -4.12
CA PHE A 49 -7.16 -7.77 -5.57
C PHE A 49 -8.41 -8.09 -6.39
N VAL A 50 -9.11 -9.19 -6.08
CA VAL A 50 -10.37 -9.55 -6.74
C VAL A 50 -11.43 -8.48 -6.53
N LEU A 51 -11.57 -7.95 -5.31
CA LEU A 51 -12.52 -6.87 -5.01
C LEU A 51 -12.20 -5.60 -5.80
N LEU A 52 -10.93 -5.20 -5.88
CA LEU A 52 -10.48 -4.04 -6.66
C LEU A 52 -10.69 -4.26 -8.16
N PHE A 53 -10.42 -5.46 -8.67
CA PHE A 53 -10.66 -5.83 -10.06
C PHE A 53 -12.14 -5.72 -10.42
N LEU A 54 -13.01 -6.33 -9.61
CA LEU A 54 -14.46 -6.28 -9.81
C LEU A 54 -14.96 -4.84 -9.74
N THR A 55 -14.48 -4.05 -8.78
CA THR A 55 -14.83 -2.63 -8.67
C THR A 55 -14.38 -1.85 -9.92
N ALA A 56 -13.14 -2.03 -10.38
CA ALA A 56 -12.63 -1.27 -11.52
C ALA A 56 -13.32 -1.60 -12.85
N PHE A 57 -13.59 -2.87 -13.13
CA PHE A 57 -14.06 -3.34 -14.44
C PHE A 57 -15.55 -3.68 -14.48
N ARG A 58 -16.13 -4.17 -13.40
CA ARG A 58 -17.56 -4.53 -13.32
C ARG A 58 -18.39 -3.59 -12.47
N GLY A 59 -17.77 -2.74 -11.68
CA GLY A 59 -18.49 -1.85 -10.77
C GLY A 59 -19.37 -0.82 -11.49
N GLU A 60 -19.01 -0.37 -12.70
CA GLU A 60 -19.89 0.52 -13.49
C GLU A 60 -21.27 -0.13 -13.74
N HIS A 61 -21.31 -1.43 -14.04
CA HIS A 61 -22.54 -2.18 -14.26
C HIS A 61 -23.21 -2.62 -12.94
N PHE A 62 -22.43 -2.90 -11.89
CA PHE A 62 -23.00 -3.30 -10.61
C PHE A 62 -23.69 -2.13 -9.92
N PHE A 63 -23.04 -0.96 -9.92
CA PHE A 63 -23.56 0.22 -9.28
C PHE A 63 -24.56 0.99 -10.14
N SER A 64 -24.68 0.72 -11.46
CA SER A 64 -25.71 1.36 -12.30
C SER A 64 -27.14 1.05 -11.89
N GLY A 65 -27.36 -0.09 -11.23
CA GLY A 65 -28.67 -0.45 -10.67
C GLY A 65 -29.02 0.29 -9.38
N TYR A 66 -28.02 0.88 -8.69
CA TYR A 66 -28.19 1.55 -7.40
C TYR A 66 -27.98 3.06 -7.46
N LEU A 67 -27.05 3.50 -8.31
CA LEU A 67 -26.74 4.89 -8.62
C LEU A 67 -27.18 5.08 -10.08
N ASP A 68 -28.17 5.94 -10.31
CA ASP A 68 -28.75 6.16 -11.64
C ASP A 68 -27.72 6.82 -12.59
N PHE A 69 -26.81 5.99 -13.12
CA PHE A 69 -25.68 6.41 -13.97
C PHE A 69 -26.13 6.91 -15.35
N ASN A 70 -27.44 6.92 -15.65
CA ASN A 70 -28.00 7.58 -16.85
C ASN A 70 -27.62 9.06 -16.92
N ARG A 71 -27.38 9.71 -15.77
CA ARG A 71 -26.71 11.02 -15.77
C ARG A 71 -25.21 10.81 -15.92
N LYS A 72 -24.66 11.24 -17.06
CA LYS A 72 -23.20 11.26 -17.39
C LYS A 72 -22.32 11.78 -16.24
N ILE A 73 -22.88 12.63 -15.37
CA ILE A 73 -22.26 13.19 -14.17
C ILE A 73 -21.85 12.10 -13.17
N HIS A 74 -22.71 11.11 -12.87
CA HIS A 74 -22.41 10.07 -11.88
C HIS A 74 -21.34 9.08 -12.37
N LEU A 75 -21.30 8.76 -13.68
CA LEU A 75 -20.26 7.89 -14.26
C LEU A 75 -18.87 8.55 -14.20
N PHE A 76 -18.81 9.85 -14.48
CA PHE A 76 -17.56 10.61 -14.36
C PHE A 76 -17.03 10.55 -12.92
N PHE A 77 -17.89 10.79 -11.92
CA PHE A 77 -17.49 10.72 -10.52
C PHE A 77 -17.08 9.32 -10.06
N TYR A 78 -17.79 8.29 -10.51
CA TYR A 78 -17.41 6.91 -10.24
C TYR A 78 -15.97 6.62 -10.68
N ARG A 79 -15.57 7.05 -11.88
CA ARG A 79 -14.21 6.82 -12.40
C ARG A 79 -13.15 7.56 -11.58
N TYR A 80 -13.44 8.78 -11.11
CA TYR A 80 -12.54 9.52 -10.23
C TYR A 80 -12.43 8.87 -8.85
N ALA A 81 -13.56 8.42 -8.28
CA ALA A 81 -13.57 7.69 -7.01
C ALA A 81 -12.78 6.37 -7.11
N VAL A 82 -12.94 5.60 -8.19
CA VAL A 82 -12.13 4.39 -8.41
C VAL A 82 -10.64 4.73 -8.50
N TRP A 83 -10.27 5.79 -9.19
CA TRP A 83 -8.87 6.23 -9.25
C TRP A 83 -8.35 6.68 -7.88
N HIS A 84 -9.17 7.39 -7.12
CA HIS A 84 -8.90 7.82 -5.75
C HIS A 84 -8.67 6.61 -4.82
N LEU A 85 -9.46 5.55 -4.98
CA LEU A 85 -9.30 4.29 -4.25
C LEU A 85 -7.94 3.65 -4.56
N PHE A 86 -7.56 3.54 -5.84
CA PHE A 86 -6.24 3.01 -6.22
C PHE A 86 -5.10 3.84 -5.64
N CYS A 87 -5.19 5.18 -5.70
CA CYS A 87 -4.20 6.10 -5.13
C CYS A 87 -4.05 5.90 -3.62
N THR A 88 -5.17 5.81 -2.90
CA THR A 88 -5.21 5.59 -1.45
C THR A 88 -4.58 4.25 -1.10
N MET A 89 -4.99 3.18 -1.78
CA MET A 89 -4.49 1.84 -1.56
C MET A 89 -2.99 1.75 -1.81
N TRP A 90 -2.53 2.36 -2.90
CA TRP A 90 -1.12 2.40 -3.24
C TRP A 90 -0.28 3.09 -2.15
N VAL A 91 -0.65 4.29 -1.70
CA VAL A 91 0.06 5.01 -0.62
C VAL A 91 0.08 4.20 0.68
N VAL A 92 -1.03 3.52 1.02
CA VAL A 92 -1.11 2.67 2.23
C VAL A 92 -0.17 1.47 2.13
N LEU A 93 -0.08 0.83 0.96
CA LEU A 93 0.81 -0.31 0.75
C LEU A 93 2.28 0.12 0.74
N GLU A 94 2.61 1.20 0.04
CA GLU A 94 3.95 1.81 0.03
C GLU A 94 4.42 2.21 1.45
N GLY A 95 3.57 2.89 2.21
CA GLY A 95 3.86 3.23 3.60
C GLY A 95 4.08 1.98 4.48
N SER A 96 3.33 0.91 4.20
CA SER A 96 3.55 -0.38 4.86
C SER A 96 4.90 -0.97 4.48
N ILE A 97 5.26 -1.00 3.19
CA ILE A 97 6.54 -1.48 2.66
C ILE A 97 7.70 -0.76 3.33
N MET A 98 7.65 0.57 3.39
CA MET A 98 8.65 1.38 4.05
C MET A 98 8.89 0.94 5.50
N PHE A 99 7.81 0.70 6.25
CA PHE A 99 7.91 0.21 7.63
C PHE A 99 8.55 -1.18 7.72
N TYR A 100 8.20 -2.10 6.81
CA TYR A 100 8.84 -3.42 6.74
C TYR A 100 10.31 -3.34 6.34
N CYS A 101 10.68 -2.49 5.39
CA CYS A 101 12.07 -2.24 5.00
C CYS A 101 12.89 -1.71 6.18
N LEU A 102 12.35 -0.74 6.93
CA LEU A 102 13.00 -0.22 8.13
C LEU A 102 13.19 -1.32 9.18
N HIS A 103 12.16 -2.14 9.41
CA HIS A 103 12.23 -3.25 10.35
C HIS A 103 13.27 -4.30 9.93
N ALA A 104 13.30 -4.66 8.64
CA ALA A 104 14.30 -5.56 8.07
C ALA A 104 15.72 -5.02 8.26
N TYR A 105 15.94 -3.72 8.01
CA TYR A 105 17.22 -3.06 8.24
C TYR A 105 17.67 -3.13 9.71
N ILE A 106 16.77 -2.84 10.65
CA ILE A 106 17.06 -2.91 12.09
C ILE A 106 17.44 -4.35 12.49
N LEU A 107 16.66 -5.35 12.04
CA LEU A 107 16.94 -6.76 12.32
C LEU A 107 18.30 -7.18 11.76
N LEU A 108 18.60 -6.80 10.52
CA LEU A 108 19.87 -7.14 9.88
C LEU A 108 21.05 -6.50 10.62
N LYS A 109 20.92 -5.23 11.01
CA LYS A 109 21.93 -4.51 11.81
C LYS A 109 22.16 -5.18 13.17
N GLN A 110 21.09 -5.59 13.85
CA GLN A 110 21.18 -6.30 15.13
C GLN A 110 21.86 -7.68 15.00
N SER A 111 21.58 -8.41 13.92
CA SER A 111 22.16 -9.73 13.69
C SER A 111 23.65 -9.67 13.33
N LEU A 112 24.08 -8.65 12.57
CA LEU A 112 25.46 -8.52 12.10
C LEU A 112 26.38 -7.80 13.11
N CYS A 113 25.86 -6.87 13.91
CA CYS A 113 26.63 -6.11 14.90
C CYS A 113 26.10 -6.31 16.33
N PRO A 114 26.26 -7.51 16.92
CA PRO A 114 25.68 -7.83 18.24
C PRO A 114 26.30 -7.06 19.42
N LYS A 115 27.47 -6.43 19.24
CA LYS A 115 28.17 -5.65 20.29
C LYS A 115 27.50 -4.31 20.61
N ASP A 116 26.75 -3.73 19.67
CA ASP A 116 26.15 -2.40 19.84
C ASP A 116 24.77 -2.41 20.53
N HIS A 117 24.18 -3.59 20.76
CA HIS A 117 22.82 -3.71 21.27
C HIS A 117 22.67 -4.74 22.40
N PRO A 118 22.21 -4.34 23.60
CA PRO A 118 22.02 -5.27 24.71
C PRO A 118 21.01 -6.35 24.34
N ALA A 119 21.28 -7.58 24.80
CA ALA A 119 20.62 -8.84 24.47
C ALA A 119 19.08 -8.89 24.65
N GLY A 120 18.47 -7.86 25.26
CA GLY A 120 17.02 -7.70 25.42
C GLY A 120 16.28 -7.04 24.25
N SER A 121 16.97 -6.44 23.27
CA SER A 121 16.33 -5.73 22.15
C SER A 121 16.13 -6.56 20.88
N ARG A 122 16.11 -7.90 20.97
CA ARG A 122 15.61 -8.74 19.87
C ARG A 122 14.18 -8.28 19.61
N GLY A 123 14.03 -7.42 18.60
CA GLY A 123 12.80 -6.76 18.24
C GLY A 123 11.75 -7.79 17.90
N THR A 124 11.04 -8.26 18.92
CA THR A 124 9.89 -9.10 18.77
C THR A 124 8.86 -8.21 18.12
N MET A 125 8.71 -8.38 16.80
CA MET A 125 7.64 -7.76 16.04
C MET A 125 6.35 -7.96 16.83
N ASN A 126 5.77 -6.87 17.33
CA ASN A 126 4.57 -6.90 18.16
C ASN A 126 3.51 -7.71 17.39
N PRO A 127 2.70 -8.59 18.01
CA PRO A 127 1.61 -9.29 17.31
C PRO A 127 0.74 -8.38 16.43
N LEU A 128 0.63 -7.09 16.78
CA LEU A 128 0.02 -6.05 15.95
C LEU A 128 0.62 -5.95 14.54
N THR A 129 1.93 -6.09 14.34
CA THR A 129 2.57 -6.01 13.03
C THR A 129 2.25 -7.24 12.16
N ARG A 130 1.74 -8.33 12.75
CA ARG A 130 1.34 -9.55 12.02
C ARG A 130 0.04 -9.36 11.25
N TYR A 131 -0.90 -8.62 11.85
CA TYR A 131 -2.21 -8.27 11.28
C TYR A 131 -2.31 -6.79 10.89
N GLY A 132 -1.25 -6.02 11.12
CA GLY A 132 -1.22 -4.58 10.91
C GLY A 132 -1.54 -4.20 9.48
N VAL A 133 -0.94 -4.88 8.49
CA VAL A 133 -1.22 -4.58 7.07
C VAL A 133 -2.65 -4.93 6.67
N PRO A 134 -3.18 -6.16 6.93
CA PRO A 134 -4.59 -6.43 6.63
C PRO A 134 -5.55 -5.48 7.33
N LEU A 135 -5.30 -5.15 8.61
CA LEU A 135 -6.13 -4.22 9.36
C LEU A 135 -6.05 -2.81 8.79
N LEU A 136 -4.85 -2.32 8.46
CA LEU A 136 -4.63 -1.00 7.88
C LEU A 136 -5.34 -0.89 6.52
N VAL A 137 -5.16 -1.88 5.65
CA VAL A 137 -5.83 -1.95 4.35
C VAL A 137 -7.35 -1.96 4.53
N ALA A 138 -7.89 -2.82 5.41
CA ALA A 138 -9.32 -2.88 5.66
C ALA A 138 -9.86 -1.56 6.23
N SER A 139 -9.15 -0.94 7.17
CA SER A 139 -9.53 0.35 7.74
C SER A 139 -9.49 1.47 6.71
N SER A 140 -8.51 1.48 5.81
CA SER A 140 -8.38 2.46 4.74
C SER A 140 -9.51 2.32 3.72
N ILE A 141 -9.90 1.09 3.36
CA ILE A 141 -11.05 0.84 2.50
C ILE A 141 -12.34 1.32 3.19
N ALA A 142 -12.54 0.98 4.47
CA ALA A 142 -13.73 1.40 5.21
C ALA A 142 -13.82 2.94 5.32
N PHE A 143 -12.69 3.60 5.62
CA PHE A 143 -12.62 5.06 5.70
C PHE A 143 -12.87 5.72 4.33
N PHE A 144 -12.33 5.13 3.26
CA PHE A 144 -12.58 5.57 1.89
C PHE A 144 -14.06 5.48 1.53
N LEU A 145 -14.71 4.33 1.81
CA LEU A 145 -16.13 4.14 1.55
C LEU A 145 -16.99 5.13 2.34
N PHE A 146 -16.62 5.38 3.60
CA PHE A 146 -17.28 6.38 4.43
C PHE A 146 -17.11 7.80 3.88
N TYR A 147 -15.89 8.15 3.44
CA TYR A 147 -15.59 9.44 2.82
C TYR A 147 -16.42 9.65 1.54
N GLU A 148 -16.39 8.70 0.60
CA GLU A 148 -17.15 8.80 -0.64
C GLU A 148 -18.67 8.85 -0.38
N TYR A 149 -19.18 8.06 0.56
CA TYR A 149 -20.59 8.15 0.97
C TYR A 149 -20.97 9.54 1.45
N ARG A 150 -20.13 10.17 2.28
CA ARG A 150 -20.35 11.55 2.76
C ARG A 150 -20.28 12.55 1.61
N VAL A 151 -19.34 12.41 0.68
CA VAL A 151 -19.22 13.26 -0.51
C VAL A 151 -20.49 13.16 -1.36
N PHE A 152 -20.95 11.96 -1.69
CA PHE A 152 -22.18 11.77 -2.46
C PHE A 152 -23.42 12.34 -1.74
N SER A 153 -23.55 12.12 -0.43
CA SER A 153 -24.66 12.67 0.36
C SER A 153 -24.67 14.20 0.39
N ILE A 154 -23.51 14.84 0.46
CA ILE A 154 -23.39 16.30 0.43
C ILE A 154 -23.71 16.83 -0.97
N MET A 155 -23.26 16.15 -2.02
CA MET A 155 -23.57 16.54 -3.40
C MET A 155 -25.07 16.53 -3.68
N GLU A 156 -25.78 15.50 -3.24
CA GLU A 156 -27.23 15.39 -3.42
C GLU A 156 -27.99 16.50 -2.67
N ARG A 157 -27.52 16.87 -1.47
CA ARG A 157 -28.18 17.89 -0.63
C ARG A 157 -27.86 19.33 -1.01
N PHE A 158 -26.65 19.63 -1.48
CA PHE A 158 -26.17 21.00 -1.66
C PHE A 158 -25.92 21.39 -3.12
N GLY A 159 -26.14 20.50 -4.08
CA GLY A 159 -26.00 20.83 -5.51
C GLY A 159 -24.59 21.27 -5.88
N LEU A 160 -23.57 20.61 -5.32
CA LEU A 160 -22.17 20.97 -5.53
C LEU A 160 -21.80 20.96 -7.02
N GLU A 161 -21.21 22.07 -7.46
CA GLU A 161 -20.80 22.24 -8.85
C GLU A 161 -19.73 21.19 -9.23
N PRO A 162 -19.88 20.46 -10.35
CA PRO A 162 -18.98 19.37 -10.72
C PRO A 162 -17.50 19.76 -10.83
N GLY A 163 -17.22 21.03 -11.13
CA GLY A 163 -15.87 21.58 -11.19
C GLY A 163 -15.14 21.57 -9.84
N ASN A 164 -15.84 21.87 -8.75
CA ASN A 164 -15.24 21.91 -7.41
C ASN A 164 -14.83 20.51 -6.95
N LEU A 165 -15.65 19.50 -7.25
CA LEU A 165 -15.32 18.13 -6.89
C LEU A 165 -14.14 17.57 -7.69
N LYS A 166 -14.05 17.91 -8.99
CA LYS A 166 -12.88 17.59 -9.80
C LYS A 166 -11.60 18.18 -9.20
N SER A 167 -11.64 19.43 -8.74
CA SER A 167 -10.50 20.09 -8.10
C SER A 167 -10.07 19.40 -6.82
N ILE A 168 -11.02 18.95 -5.99
CA ILE A 168 -10.74 18.18 -4.77
C ILE A 168 -10.03 16.85 -5.10
N TYR A 169 -10.53 16.08 -6.07
CA TYR A 169 -9.88 14.83 -6.46
C TYR A 169 -8.49 15.05 -7.08
N LEU A 170 -8.32 16.09 -7.90
CA LEU A 170 -7.00 16.44 -8.47
C LEU A 170 -6.02 16.87 -7.38
N PHE A 171 -6.48 17.61 -6.37
CA PHE A 171 -5.66 17.99 -5.22
C PHE A 171 -5.20 16.76 -4.43
N TYR A 172 -6.10 15.80 -4.20
CA TYR A 172 -5.73 14.55 -3.55
C TYR A 172 -4.69 13.75 -4.33
N ILE A 173 -4.84 13.63 -5.65
CA ILE A 173 -3.83 12.92 -6.48
C ILE A 173 -2.45 13.57 -6.35
N LYS A 174 -2.39 14.91 -6.26
CA LYS A 174 -1.12 15.62 -6.00
C LYS A 174 -0.54 15.28 -4.63
N ILE A 175 -1.38 15.19 -3.60
CA ILE A 175 -0.97 14.76 -2.26
C ILE A 175 -0.39 13.32 -2.30
N CYS A 176 -1.06 12.37 -2.97
CA CYS A 176 -0.50 11.02 -3.16
C CYS A 176 0.89 11.08 -3.82
N GLY A 177 1.05 11.88 -4.87
CA GLY A 177 2.32 12.01 -5.59
C GLY A 177 3.44 12.59 -4.71
N MET A 178 3.12 13.53 -3.81
CA MET A 178 4.09 14.03 -2.82
C MET A 178 4.50 12.95 -1.82
N PHE A 179 3.53 12.17 -1.31
CA PHE A 179 3.84 11.05 -0.41
C PHE A 179 4.69 9.98 -1.09
N TRP A 180 4.41 9.68 -2.36
CA TRP A 180 5.21 8.73 -3.14
C TRP A 180 6.69 9.11 -3.17
N PHE A 181 7.00 10.36 -3.52
CA PHE A 181 8.39 10.83 -3.56
C PHE A 181 9.10 10.70 -2.19
N LEU A 182 8.38 11.01 -1.10
CA LEU A 182 8.92 10.88 0.25
C LEU A 182 9.14 9.42 0.66
N ILE A 183 8.20 8.53 0.33
CA ILE A 183 8.27 7.11 0.67
C ILE A 183 9.38 6.44 -0.14
N GLU A 184 9.41 6.61 -1.46
CA GLU A 184 10.47 6.05 -2.31
C GLU A 184 11.85 6.57 -1.90
N GLY A 185 11.99 7.88 -1.66
CA GLY A 185 13.25 8.45 -1.18
C GLY A 185 13.71 7.79 0.12
N THR A 186 12.80 7.56 1.06
CA THR A 186 13.09 6.89 2.33
C THR A 186 13.49 5.43 2.13
N VAL A 187 12.74 4.67 1.31
CA VAL A 187 13.03 3.26 1.00
C VAL A 187 14.37 3.13 0.29
N ALA A 188 14.69 4.02 -0.65
CA ALA A 188 15.98 4.04 -1.34
C ALA A 188 17.14 4.31 -0.37
N CYS A 189 16.99 5.28 0.56
CA CYS A 189 17.98 5.54 1.60
C CYS A 189 18.20 4.32 2.52
N ILE A 190 17.12 3.65 2.94
CA ILE A 190 17.20 2.43 3.77
C ILE A 190 17.85 1.29 2.98
N GLY A 191 17.48 1.11 1.71
CA GLY A 191 18.06 0.12 0.81
C GLY A 191 19.56 0.33 0.64
N PHE A 192 20.01 1.56 0.41
CA PHE A 192 21.43 1.90 0.31
C PHE A 192 22.19 1.63 1.62
N LYS A 193 21.62 1.99 2.77
CA LYS A 193 22.20 1.67 4.09
C LYS A 193 22.31 0.16 4.31
N THR A 194 21.29 -0.60 3.91
CA THR A 194 21.26 -2.06 4.00
C THR A 194 22.32 -2.69 3.09
N TYR A 195 22.44 -2.22 1.85
CA TYR A 195 23.46 -2.68 0.91
C TYR A 195 24.88 -2.41 1.43
N ARG A 196 25.14 -1.20 1.97
CA ARG A 196 26.45 -0.88 2.56
C ARG A 196 26.78 -1.81 3.73
N LEU A 197 25.81 -2.08 4.61
CA LEU A 197 26.00 -2.98 5.74
C LEU A 197 26.39 -4.39 5.27
N LEU A 198 25.67 -4.94 4.28
CA LEU A 198 25.97 -6.26 3.70
C LEU A 198 27.35 -6.29 3.00
N LYS A 199 27.72 -5.21 2.30
CA LYS A 199 29.01 -5.12 1.60
C LYS A 199 30.19 -5.02 2.58
N THR A 200 30.05 -4.28 3.68
CA THR A 200 31.10 -4.16 4.70
C THR A 200 31.42 -5.51 5.34
N GLU A 201 30.39 -6.30 5.66
CA GLU A 201 30.57 -7.67 6.20
C GLU A 201 31.18 -8.62 5.16
N SER A 202 30.71 -8.59 3.91
CA SER A 202 31.28 -9.43 2.84
C SER A 202 32.78 -9.16 2.62
N ASN A 203 33.22 -7.92 2.79
CA ASN A 203 34.63 -7.54 2.66
C ASN A 203 35.44 -7.85 3.93
N GLY A 204 34.81 -7.84 5.11
CA GLY A 204 35.44 -8.22 6.38
C GLY A 204 35.73 -9.73 6.47
N VAL A 205 34.88 -10.56 5.86
CA VAL A 205 35.04 -12.03 5.82
C VAL A 205 36.16 -12.48 4.84
N HIS A 206 36.54 -11.64 3.87
CA HIS A 206 37.67 -11.93 2.97
C HIS A 206 39.02 -11.38 3.43
N GLY A 207 39.08 -10.72 4.60
CA GLY A 207 40.33 -10.20 5.19
C GLY A 207 41.00 -11.12 6.22
N ILE A 208 40.44 -12.32 6.46
CA ILE A 208 40.98 -13.32 7.39
C ILE A 208 41.10 -14.64 6.62
N HIS A 209 42.11 -14.74 5.76
CA HIS A 209 42.69 -16.00 5.31
C HIS A 209 44.17 -15.79 5.01
#